data_AF-A0AAD2CWY9-F1
#
_entry.id   AF-A0AAD2CWY9-F1
#
_cell.length_a   1.000
_cell.length_b   1.000
_cell.length_c   1.000
_cell.angle_alpha   90.00
_cell.angle_beta   90.00
_cell.angle_gamma   90.00
#
_symmetry.space_group_name_H-M   'P 1'
#
loop_
_entity.id
_entity.type
_entity.pdbx_description
1 polymer ?
#
loop_
_entity_poly.entity_id
_entity_poly.type
_entity_poly.pdbx_seq_one_letter_code
_entity_poly.pdbx_strand_id
1 'polypeptide(L)'
;MWKHRNDVFHSEDNIVNQQRATALDRRIHEEFDMGLRDLPRNLRPAIRRSRLVEVLRLLLADKEEWVLVISEARRKIRRSLAGRRRVMWELTHPTPRPAVF
;
A
#
# COMPACT_ATOMS: atom_id res chain seq x y z
N MET A 1 35.65 -9.63 -26.00
CA MET A 1 34.91 -10.33 -24.91
C MET A 1 34.17 -9.41 -23.93
N TRP A 2 34.39 -8.09 -23.91
CA TRP A 2 33.76 -7.21 -22.91
C TRP A 2 32.28 -6.85 -23.18
N LYS A 3 31.88 -6.71 -24.46
CA LYS A 3 30.50 -6.35 -24.85
C LYS A 3 29.44 -7.35 -24.37
N HIS A 4 29.74 -8.64 -24.40
CA HIS A 4 28.82 -9.71 -24.01
C HIS A 4 28.44 -9.69 -22.52
N ARG A 5 29.29 -9.16 -21.63
CA ARG A 5 28.99 -9.07 -20.20
C ARG A 5 28.03 -7.93 -19.87
N ASN A 6 28.12 -6.80 -20.58
CA ASN A 6 27.19 -5.68 -20.37
C ASN A 6 25.79 -6.00 -20.90
N ASP A 7 25.67 -6.67 -22.05
CA ASP A 7 24.35 -6.99 -22.61
C ASP A 7 23.55 -7.95 -21.71
N VAL A 8 24.22 -8.91 -21.06
CA VAL A 8 23.58 -9.83 -20.10
C VAL A 8 23.17 -9.09 -18.82
N PHE A 9 24.03 -8.20 -18.30
CA PHE A 9 23.72 -7.43 -17.10
C PHE A 9 22.53 -6.48 -17.31
N HIS A 10 22.50 -5.79 -18.45
CA HIS A 10 21.37 -4.94 -18.83
C HIS A 10 20.09 -5.73 -19.10
N SER A 11 20.20 -6.96 -19.59
CA SER A 11 19.05 -7.86 -19.76
C SER A 11 18.45 -8.28 -18.41
N GLU A 12 19.30 -8.65 -17.44
CA GLU A 12 18.85 -9.01 -16.09
C GLU A 12 18.20 -7.82 -15.36
N ASP A 13 18.82 -6.64 -15.41
CA ASP A 13 18.25 -5.41 -14.84
C ASP A 13 16.89 -5.07 -15.49
N ASN A 14 16.75 -5.29 -16.79
CA ASN A 14 15.51 -5.03 -17.51
C ASN A 14 14.41 -6.04 -17.12
N ILE A 15 14.75 -7.32 -16.95
CA ILE A 15 13.82 -8.35 -16.45
C ILE A 15 13.36 -8.01 -15.04
N VAL A 16 14.28 -7.65 -14.14
CA VAL A 16 13.96 -7.28 -12.75
C VAL A 16 13.05 -6.04 -12.71
N ASN A 17 13.36 -5.01 -13.51
CA ASN A 17 12.54 -3.80 -13.60
C ASN A 17 11.15 -4.11 -14.16
N GLN A 18 11.03 -5.00 -15.14
CA GLN A 18 9.75 -5.38 -15.72
C GLN A 18 8.90 -6.20 -14.74
N GLN A 19 9.50 -7.11 -13.99
CA GLN A 19 8.83 -7.84 -12.90
C GLN A 19 8.34 -6.88 -11.81
N ARG A 20 9.20 -5.92 -11.41
CA ARG A 20 8.86 -4.89 -10.43
C ARG A 20 7.72 -3.99 -10.89
N ALA A 21 7.73 -3.55 -12.15
CA ALA A 21 6.65 -2.78 -12.75
C ALA A 21 5.32 -3.56 -12.73
N THR A 22 5.35 -4.84 -13.13
CA THR A 22 4.17 -5.70 -13.13
C THR A 22 3.60 -5.89 -11.73
N ALA A 23 4.47 -6.08 -10.73
CA ALA A 23 4.06 -6.21 -9.33
C ALA A 23 3.42 -4.92 -8.79
N LEU A 24 3.96 -3.75 -9.17
CA LEU A 24 3.39 -2.46 -8.81
C LEU A 24 2.04 -2.22 -9.47
N ASP A 25 1.89 -2.56 -10.75
CA ASP A 25 0.63 -2.42 -11.46
C ASP A 25 -0.48 -3.23 -10.80
N ARG A 26 -0.19 -4.48 -10.45
CA ARG A 26 -1.12 -5.32 -9.68
C ARG A 26 -1.50 -4.66 -8.35
N ARG A 27 -0.54 -4.09 -7.65
CA ARG A 27 -0.79 -3.43 -6.37
C ARG A 27 -1.60 -2.14 -6.52
N ILE A 28 -1.40 -1.39 -7.59
CA ILE A 28 -2.24 -0.24 -7.94
C ILE A 28 -3.68 -0.70 -8.19
N HIS A 29 -3.88 -1.80 -8.94
CA HIS A 29 -5.21 -2.38 -9.12
C HIS A 29 -5.88 -2.71 -7.78
N GLU A 30 -5.19 -3.42 -6.90
CA GLU A 30 -5.71 -3.76 -5.56
C GLU A 30 -6.09 -2.52 -4.75
N GLU A 31 -5.30 -1.44 -4.83
CA GLU A 31 -5.61 -0.17 -4.16
C GLU A 31 -6.85 0.53 -4.74
N PHE A 32 -7.06 0.46 -6.07
CA PHE A 32 -8.28 0.96 -6.70
C PHE A 32 -9.51 0.11 -6.35
N ASP A 33 -9.36 -1.21 -6.32
CA ASP A 33 -10.44 -2.15 -5.98
C ASP A 33 -10.91 -1.99 -4.53
N MET A 34 -9.97 -1.70 -3.61
CA MET A 34 -10.31 -1.33 -2.23
C MET A 34 -11.06 0.02 -2.13
N GLY A 35 -11.06 0.82 -3.19
CA GLY A 35 -11.73 2.10 -3.27
C GLY A 35 -11.31 3.06 -2.15
N LEU A 36 -12.25 3.85 -1.62
CA LEU A 36 -11.99 4.86 -0.59
C LEU A 36 -11.96 4.33 0.84
N ARG A 37 -12.05 3.01 1.01
CA ARG A 37 -12.11 2.36 2.33
C ARG A 37 -10.83 2.62 3.12
N ASP A 38 -10.91 2.86 4.41
CA ASP A 38 -9.72 3.08 5.27
C ASP A 38 -8.79 4.22 4.81
N LEU A 39 -9.21 5.07 3.87
CA LEU A 39 -8.45 6.24 3.43
C LEU A 39 -8.84 7.48 4.23
N PRO A 40 -7.87 8.31 4.66
CA PRO A 40 -8.14 9.57 5.32
C PRO A 40 -8.78 10.55 4.33
N ARG A 41 -9.65 11.44 4.84
CA ARG A 41 -10.53 12.30 4.02
C ARG A 41 -9.76 13.18 3.02
N ASN A 42 -8.57 13.65 3.39
CA ASN A 42 -7.71 14.49 2.56
C ASN A 42 -7.13 13.75 1.33
N LEU A 43 -7.00 12.42 1.38
CA LEU A 43 -6.44 11.62 0.29
C LEU A 43 -7.51 10.98 -0.61
N ARG A 44 -8.79 10.96 -0.18
CA ARG A 44 -9.90 10.45 -1.00
C ARG A 44 -10.06 11.17 -2.36
N PRO A 45 -9.89 12.51 -2.45
CA PRO A 45 -9.95 13.20 -3.73
C PRO A 45 -8.88 12.74 -4.71
N ALA A 46 -7.68 12.36 -4.22
CA ALA A 46 -6.62 11.84 -5.08
C ALA A 46 -7.09 10.55 -5.77
N ILE A 47 -7.54 9.55 -5.01
CA ILE A 47 -8.07 8.29 -5.61
C ILE A 47 -9.32 8.53 -6.47
N ARG A 48 -10.21 9.46 -6.09
CA ARG A 48 -11.42 9.75 -6.89
C ARG A 48 -11.13 10.43 -8.23
N ARG A 49 -10.14 11.32 -8.26
CA ARG A 49 -9.82 12.12 -9.45
C ARG A 49 -8.84 11.39 -10.35
N SER A 50 -7.92 10.61 -9.78
CA SER A 50 -7.02 9.76 -10.54
C SER A 50 -7.78 8.66 -11.25
N ARG A 51 -7.60 8.53 -12.57
CA ARG A 51 -8.05 7.34 -13.28
C ARG A 51 -6.98 6.26 -13.13
N LEU A 52 -7.40 5.01 -12.90
CA LEU A 52 -6.49 3.85 -12.83
C LEU A 52 -5.50 3.83 -14.01
N VAL A 53 -6.00 4.07 -15.22
CA VAL A 53 -5.18 4.12 -16.44
C VAL A 53 -4.11 5.21 -16.39
N GLU A 54 -4.37 6.35 -15.75
CA GLU A 54 -3.38 7.43 -15.62
C GLU A 54 -2.28 7.05 -14.64
N VAL A 55 -2.64 6.42 -13.51
CA VAL A 55 -1.67 5.95 -12.50
C VAL A 55 -0.79 4.82 -13.08
N LEU A 56 -1.37 3.91 -13.86
CA LEU A 56 -0.63 2.85 -14.54
C LEU A 56 0.32 3.36 -15.65
N ARG A 57 0.18 4.61 -16.09
CA ARG A 57 1.08 5.24 -17.08
C ARG A 57 2.23 6.03 -16.44
N LEU A 58 2.24 6.17 -15.12
CA LEU A 58 3.31 6.86 -14.41
C LEU A 58 4.64 6.13 -14.55
N LEU A 59 5.74 6.85 -14.30
CA LEU A 59 7.07 6.25 -14.20
C LEU A 59 7.11 5.29 -13.00
N LEU A 60 8.05 4.34 -13.05
CA LEU A 60 8.18 3.32 -12.00
C LEU A 60 8.32 3.93 -10.61
N ALA A 61 9.16 4.95 -10.46
CA ALA A 61 9.38 5.66 -9.19
C ALA A 61 8.09 6.33 -8.67
N ASP A 62 7.33 6.96 -9.55
CA ASP A 62 6.07 7.62 -9.19
C ASP A 62 4.99 6.60 -8.79
N LYS A 63 4.94 5.44 -9.46
CA LYS A 63 4.08 4.32 -9.07
C LYS A 63 4.41 3.83 -7.66
N GLU A 64 5.69 3.72 -7.32
CA GLU A 64 6.14 3.30 -6.00
C GLU A 64 5.74 4.29 -4.92
N GLU A 65 5.99 5.57 -5.15
CA GLU A 65 5.59 6.62 -4.22
C GLU A 65 4.07 6.63 -4.03
N TRP A 66 3.31 6.54 -5.13
CA TRP A 66 1.86 6.49 -5.07
C TRP A 66 1.37 5.30 -4.22
N VAL A 67 1.89 4.10 -4.47
CA VAL A 67 1.52 2.89 -3.72
C VAL A 67 1.90 3.03 -2.24
N LEU A 68 3.09 3.56 -1.95
CA LEU A 68 3.59 3.77 -0.59
C LEU A 68 2.65 4.70 0.19
N VAL A 69 2.36 5.88 -0.36
CA VAL A 69 1.50 6.89 0.28
C VAL A 69 0.12 6.33 0.61
N ILE A 70 -0.51 5.66 -0.35
CA ILE A 70 -1.85 5.07 -0.15
C ILE A 70 -1.81 3.92 0.85
N SER A 71 -0.85 3.00 0.70
CA SER A 71 -0.69 1.83 1.59
C SER A 71 -0.46 2.25 3.04
N GLU A 72 0.40 3.23 3.28
CA GLU A 72 0.72 3.73 4.62
C GLU A 72 -0.46 4.45 5.25
N ALA A 73 -1.15 5.28 4.48
CA ALA A 73 -2.34 5.98 4.94
C ALA A 73 -3.41 4.99 5.43
N ARG A 74 -3.70 3.95 4.64
CA ARG A 74 -4.64 2.90 5.05
C ARG A 74 -4.16 2.13 6.27
N ARG A 75 -2.88 1.76 6.29
CA ARG A 75 -2.29 1.04 7.43
C ARG A 75 -2.43 1.83 8.73
N LYS A 76 -2.20 3.14 8.69
CA LYS A 76 -2.36 4.04 9.85
C LYS A 76 -3.80 4.05 10.34
N ILE A 77 -4.78 4.18 9.45
CA ILE A 77 -6.20 4.12 9.81
C ILE A 77 -6.58 2.77 10.40
N ARG A 78 -6.19 1.67 9.76
CA ARG A 78 -6.49 0.31 10.25
C ARG A 78 -5.92 0.06 11.65
N ARG A 79 -4.68 0.49 11.91
CA ARG A 79 -4.06 0.40 13.25
C ARG A 79 -4.82 1.24 14.28
N SER A 80 -5.20 2.46 13.93
CA SER A 80 -6.00 3.32 14.83
C SER A 80 -7.35 2.68 15.16
N LEU A 81 -8.05 2.12 14.17
CA LEU A 81 -9.32 1.42 14.37
C LEU A 81 -9.16 0.13 15.19
N ALA A 82 -8.06 -0.61 15.01
CA ALA A 82 -7.76 -1.78 15.83
C ALA A 82 -7.55 -1.38 17.30
N GLY A 83 -6.79 -0.32 17.58
CA GLY A 83 -6.61 0.21 18.93
C GLY A 83 -7.95 0.64 19.56
N ARG A 84 -8.79 1.36 18.81
CA ARG A 84 -10.13 1.76 19.29
C ARG A 84 -11.03 0.57 19.59
N ARG A 85 -11.03 -0.45 18.72
CA ARG A 85 -11.81 -1.68 18.95
C ARG A 85 -11.36 -2.42 20.20
N ARG A 86 -10.05 -2.47 20.47
CA ARG A 86 -9.51 -3.05 21.69
C ARG A 86 -10.00 -2.29 22.94
N VAL A 87 -9.89 -0.97 22.96
CA VAL A 87 -10.37 -0.16 24.09
C VAL A 87 -11.88 -0.32 24.30
N MET A 88 -12.65 -0.29 23.22
CA MET A 88 -14.10 -0.50 23.29
C MET A 88 -14.46 -1.90 23.79
N TRP A 89 -13.71 -2.93 23.37
CA TRP A 89 -13.86 -4.27 23.89
C TRP A 89 -13.58 -4.30 25.41
N GLU A 90 -12.48 -3.70 25.87
CA GLU A 90 -12.10 -3.66 27.29
C GLU A 90 -13.15 -2.94 28.16
N LEU A 91 -13.80 -1.90 27.62
CA LEU A 91 -14.88 -1.19 28.31
C LEU A 91 -16.19 -1.98 28.37
N THR A 92 -16.49 -2.76 27.34
CA THR A 92 -17.75 -3.53 27.23
C THR A 92 -17.66 -4.91 27.88
N HIS A 93 -16.44 -5.45 28.00
CA HIS A 93 -16.14 -6.72 28.62
C HIS A 93 -15.04 -6.51 29.66
N PRO A 94 -15.34 -5.78 30.76
CA PRO A 94 -14.36 -5.54 31.80
C PRO A 94 -13.88 -6.89 32.33
N THR A 95 -12.59 -7.16 32.18
CA THR A 95 -11.98 -8.35 32.76
C THR A 95 -12.15 -8.27 34.28
N PRO A 96 -12.70 -9.31 34.93
CA PRO A 96 -12.82 -9.31 36.38
C PRO A 96 -11.41 -9.18 36.95
N ARG A 97 -11.14 -8.08 37.65
CA ARG A 97 -9.89 -7.92 38.39
C ARG A 97 -9.81 -9.09 39.38
N PRO A 98 -8.71 -9.87 39.40
CA PRO A 98 -8.52 -10.85 40.46
C PRO A 98 -8.52 -10.08 41.78
N ALA A 99 -9.41 -10.47 42.69
CA ALA A 99 -9.41 -9.95 44.05
C ALA A 99 -8.05 -10.31 44.66
N VAL A 100 -7.24 -9.28 44.90
CA VAL A 100 -6.01 -9.42 45.67
C VAL A 100 -6.48 -9.62 47.12
N PHE A 101 -6.45 -10.87 47.57
CA PHE A 101 -6.56 -11.24 48.97
C PHE A 101 -5.19 -11.14 49.64
#